data_AF-A0A9N8H487-F1
#
_entry.id   AF-A0A9N8H487-F1
#
_cell.length_a   1.000
_cell.length_b   1.000
_cell.length_c   1.000
_cell.angle_alpha   90.00
_cell.angle_beta   90.00
_cell.angle_gamma   90.00
#
_symmetry.space_group_name_H-M   'P 1'
#
loop_
_entity.id
_entity.type
_entity.pdbx_description
1 polymer ?
#
loop_
_entity_poly.entity_id
_entity_poly.type
_entity_poly.pdbx_seq_one_letter_code
_entity_poly.pdbx_strand_id
1 'polypeptide(L)'
;MDGFRPQLTLLTVGEGDFSASLAILRAYHGSRSEEGIIKHLVATTLLSSKEDVVETYPSSKEILEELESNFGHVVTILYAVDATKLDEHPELSTRSTRFDVILFHHPHLGYNNNSSTSDDHSMRHSSLLAHYFHSAQKLLPKRGYVHVCLCSGAIRSWKVEEIIQRQQLQNALDSPMAASRPLLEPLLTRLCTSDHKDNMEQQHPKANQKKVGGSRRGHWLGRYGYRHQPTFPQVTEFQTNVSSSYHFFLRPVTGSKDVLCLESNAEDKEDNKVHACGICLQEFSTERAFREHQETPALPSL
;
A
#
# COMPACT_ATOMS: atom_id res chain seq x y z
N MET A 1 -16.84 30.24 -10.63
CA MET A 1 -17.56 28.97 -10.46
C MET A 1 -16.57 28.03 -9.81
N ASP A 2 -16.74 27.78 -8.51
CA ASP A 2 -15.84 26.93 -7.75
C ASP A 2 -16.02 25.49 -8.22
N GLY A 3 -15.09 25.04 -9.08
CA GLY A 3 -15.05 23.67 -9.52
C GLY A 3 -14.83 22.76 -8.32
N PHE A 4 -15.71 21.79 -8.12
CA PHE A 4 -15.58 20.78 -7.08
C PHE A 4 -14.19 20.13 -7.16
N ARG A 5 -13.39 20.30 -6.11
CA ARG A 5 -12.11 19.62 -5.93
C ARG A 5 -12.29 18.53 -4.88
N PRO A 6 -12.03 17.25 -5.21
CA PRO A 6 -12.16 16.18 -4.22
C PRO A 6 -11.14 16.39 -3.10
N GLN A 7 -11.54 16.08 -1.87
CA GLN A 7 -10.74 16.25 -0.66
C GLN A 7 -10.46 14.85 -0.07
N LEU A 8 -9.34 14.26 -0.48
CA LEU A 8 -9.00 12.87 -0.19
C LEU A 8 -8.28 12.70 1.14
N THR A 9 -8.64 11.64 1.86
CA THR A 9 -7.89 11.11 2.99
C THR A 9 -7.16 9.82 2.57
N LEU A 10 -5.83 9.84 2.63
CA LEU A 10 -4.96 8.77 2.15
C LEU A 10 -4.27 8.05 3.33
N LEU A 11 -3.98 6.76 3.15
CA LEU A 11 -3.08 5.98 4.01
C LEU A 11 -1.95 5.42 3.13
N THR A 12 -0.70 5.70 3.44
CA THR A 12 0.46 5.03 2.82
C THR A 12 1.01 4.00 3.80
N VAL A 13 1.23 2.78 3.33
CA VAL A 13 1.53 1.61 4.17
C VAL A 13 2.94 1.10 3.88
N GLY A 14 3.65 0.73 4.95
CA GLY A 14 4.95 0.07 4.88
C GLY A 14 6.04 0.94 4.25
N GLU A 15 6.03 2.24 4.56
CA GLU A 15 7.03 3.16 4.06
C GLU A 15 8.43 2.85 4.62
N GLY A 16 9.42 2.88 3.74
CA GLY A 16 10.83 2.86 4.12
C GLY A 16 11.30 4.26 4.51
N ASP A 17 11.86 5.01 3.56
CA ASP A 17 12.41 6.35 3.78
C ASP A 17 11.35 7.49 3.77
N PHE A 18 10.05 7.17 3.71
CA PHE A 18 8.92 8.11 3.58
C PHE A 18 8.90 8.97 2.29
N SER A 19 9.76 8.65 1.31
CA SER A 19 9.82 9.44 0.06
C SER A 19 8.56 9.34 -0.78
N ALA A 20 7.74 8.28 -0.64
CA ALA A 20 6.50 8.14 -1.41
C ALA A 20 5.44 9.13 -0.90
N SER A 21 5.19 9.18 0.42
CA SER A 21 4.30 10.19 1.01
C SER A 21 4.73 11.62 0.71
N LEU A 22 6.02 11.94 0.84
CA LEU A 22 6.52 13.27 0.50
C LEU A 22 6.29 13.61 -0.98
N ALA A 23 6.53 12.67 -1.88
CA ALA A 23 6.29 12.85 -3.30
C ALA A 23 4.80 13.02 -3.63
N ILE A 24 3.92 12.26 -2.97
CA ILE A 24 2.46 12.37 -3.12
C ILE A 24 1.98 13.75 -2.67
N LEU A 25 2.42 14.24 -1.51
CA LEU A 25 2.03 15.56 -1.00
C LEU A 25 2.54 16.69 -1.89
N ARG A 26 3.81 16.64 -2.31
CA ARG A 26 4.36 17.60 -3.30
C ARG A 26 3.59 17.61 -4.62
N ALA A 27 3.08 16.46 -5.06
CA ALA A 27 2.37 16.33 -6.33
C ALA A 27 0.91 16.80 -6.27
N TYR A 28 0.20 16.49 -5.19
CA TYR A 28 -1.26 16.58 -5.13
C TYR A 28 -1.81 17.50 -4.04
N HIS A 29 -1.03 17.84 -3.00
CA HIS A 29 -1.41 18.86 -2.03
C HIS A 29 -0.96 20.26 -2.48
N GLY A 30 0.18 20.38 -3.15
CA GLY A 30 0.72 21.67 -3.59
C GLY A 30 1.31 22.51 -2.45
N SER A 31 1.49 23.81 -2.67
CA SER A 31 1.98 24.76 -1.65
C SER A 31 0.84 25.34 -0.80
N ARG A 32 1.13 25.78 0.43
CA ARG A 32 0.17 26.29 1.45
C ARG A 32 -0.86 27.34 0.99
N SER A 33 -0.69 27.97 -0.17
CA SER A 33 -1.58 29.02 -0.70
C SER A 33 -2.69 28.52 -1.65
N GLU A 34 -2.67 27.25 -2.07
CA GLU A 34 -3.76 26.65 -2.84
C GLU A 34 -4.10 25.28 -2.25
N GLU A 35 -5.36 25.08 -1.83
CA GLU A 35 -5.81 23.77 -1.36
C GLU A 35 -5.76 22.76 -2.52
N GLY A 36 -4.82 21.82 -2.40
CA GLY A 36 -4.76 20.64 -3.26
C GLY A 36 -5.87 19.64 -2.94
N ILE A 37 -5.80 18.47 -3.57
CA ILE A 37 -6.83 17.44 -3.46
C ILE A 37 -6.64 16.50 -2.27
N ILE A 38 -5.51 16.60 -1.56
CA ILE A 38 -5.23 15.80 -0.36
C ILE A 38 -5.61 16.63 0.85
N LYS A 39 -6.65 16.18 1.55
CA LYS A 39 -7.09 16.72 2.84
C LYS A 39 -6.20 16.25 3.98
N HIS A 40 -5.88 14.95 3.98
CA HIS A 40 -5.07 14.34 5.02
C HIS A 40 -4.34 13.10 4.48
N LEU A 41 -3.12 12.87 4.94
CA LEU A 41 -2.35 11.66 4.63
C LEU A 41 -1.81 11.07 5.95
N VAL A 42 -2.09 9.81 6.19
CA VAL A 42 -1.45 9.03 7.25
C VAL A 42 -0.35 8.19 6.62
N ALA A 43 0.89 8.38 7.04
CA ALA A 43 2.04 7.63 6.55
C ALA A 43 2.51 6.64 7.61
N THR A 44 2.67 5.37 7.24
CA THR A 44 2.97 4.31 8.20
C THR A 44 4.17 3.48 7.83
N THR A 45 4.89 3.00 8.85
CA THR A 45 6.01 2.09 8.72
C THR A 45 5.94 1.00 9.78
N LEU A 46 6.57 -0.15 9.51
CA LEU A 46 6.70 -1.24 10.47
C LEU A 46 7.76 -0.94 11.55
N LEU A 47 8.72 -0.05 11.26
CA LEU A 47 9.75 0.36 12.21
C LEU A 47 9.12 1.10 13.41
N SER A 48 9.70 0.94 14.60
CA SER A 48 9.01 1.29 15.86
C SER A 48 9.14 2.75 16.26
N SER A 49 10.07 3.50 15.66
CA SER A 49 10.33 4.90 16.00
C SER A 49 10.93 5.70 14.85
N LYS A 50 10.96 7.03 15.01
CA LYS A 50 11.66 7.95 14.10
C LYS A 50 13.15 7.62 14.05
N GLU A 51 13.73 7.29 15.19
CA GLU A 51 15.13 6.94 15.35
C GLU A 51 15.45 5.66 14.55
N ASP A 52 14.63 4.61 14.66
CA ASP A 52 14.81 3.35 13.90
C ASP A 52 14.75 3.59 12.39
N VAL A 53 13.83 4.47 11.95
CA VAL A 53 13.70 4.85 10.54
C VAL A 53 14.94 5.58 10.05
N VAL A 54 15.47 6.52 10.82
CA VAL A 54 16.69 7.27 10.46
C VAL A 54 17.92 6.37 10.49
N GLU A 55 18.00 5.42 11.43
CA GLU A 55 19.08 4.44 11.48
C GLU A 55 19.03 3.50 10.26
N THR A 56 17.85 2.97 9.94
CA THR A 56 17.65 2.04 8.81
C THR A 56 17.80 2.74 7.45
N TYR A 57 17.24 3.95 7.34
CA TYR A 57 17.25 4.77 6.14
C TYR A 57 17.80 6.17 6.45
N PRO A 58 19.13 6.39 6.47
CA PRO A 58 19.70 7.70 6.82
C PRO A 58 19.15 8.87 5.99
N SER A 59 18.80 8.62 4.73
CA SER A 59 18.19 9.62 3.85
C SER A 59 16.76 10.05 4.23
N SER A 60 16.11 9.32 5.14
CA SER A 60 14.77 9.65 5.66
C SER A 60 14.80 10.88 6.56
N LYS A 61 15.94 11.21 7.19
CA LYS A 61 16.04 12.36 8.09
C LYS A 61 15.58 13.66 7.43
N GLU A 62 16.14 13.99 6.28
CA GLU A 62 15.75 15.19 5.51
C GLU A 62 14.30 15.12 5.00
N ILE A 63 13.82 13.91 4.68
CA ILE A 63 12.44 13.69 4.22
C ILE A 63 11.45 13.97 5.35
N LEU A 64 11.71 13.43 6.54
CA LEU A 64 10.88 13.60 7.73
C LEU A 64 10.87 15.06 8.18
N GLU A 65 12.03 15.73 8.17
CA GLU A 65 12.11 17.17 8.45
C GLU A 65 11.26 17.99 7.45
N GLU A 66 11.24 17.63 6.17
CA GLU A 66 10.39 18.29 5.19
C GLU A 66 8.90 17.98 5.38
N LEU A 67 8.54 16.73 5.65
CA LEU A 67 7.16 16.34 5.95
C LEU A 67 6.63 17.13 7.16
N GLU A 68 7.40 17.22 8.24
CA GLU A 68 7.03 17.95 9.45
C GLU A 68 6.92 19.46 9.19
N SER A 69 7.92 20.07 8.53
CA SER A 69 7.99 21.52 8.34
C SER A 69 7.02 22.07 7.29
N ASN A 70 6.84 21.36 6.17
CA ASN A 70 6.06 21.84 5.03
C ASN A 70 4.66 21.24 4.97
N PHE A 71 4.45 20.05 5.53
CA PHE A 71 3.21 19.29 5.42
C PHE A 71 2.64 18.81 6.76
N GLY A 72 3.21 19.20 7.90
CA GLY A 72 2.78 18.76 9.24
C GLY A 72 1.32 19.07 9.57
N HIS A 73 0.70 20.02 8.85
CA HIS A 73 -0.73 20.34 8.97
C HIS A 73 -1.66 19.37 8.23
N VAL A 74 -1.14 18.53 7.33
CA VAL A 74 -1.91 17.53 6.57
C VAL A 74 -1.39 16.11 6.69
N VAL A 75 -0.20 15.88 7.26
CA VAL A 75 0.38 14.54 7.41
C VAL A 75 0.40 14.09 8.88
N THR A 76 0.11 12.82 9.11
CA THR A 76 0.39 12.14 10.38
C THR A 76 1.27 10.94 10.11
N ILE A 77 2.34 10.78 10.90
CA ILE A 77 3.27 9.66 10.77
C ILE A 77 3.01 8.69 11.92
N LEU A 78 2.80 7.42 11.59
CA LEU A 78 2.64 6.33 12.55
C LEU A 78 3.75 5.28 12.38
N TYR A 79 4.22 4.78 13.51
CA TYR A 79 5.27 3.76 13.61
C TYR A 79 4.68 2.44 14.12
N ALA A 80 5.41 1.34 14.00
CA ALA A 80 5.00 0.01 14.42
C ALA A 80 3.66 -0.46 13.80
N VAL A 81 3.39 -0.08 12.55
CA VAL A 81 2.15 -0.43 11.84
C VAL A 81 2.37 -1.67 10.98
N ASP A 82 1.71 -2.76 11.34
CA ASP A 82 1.69 -4.00 10.56
C ASP A 82 0.65 -3.93 9.42
N ALA A 83 1.13 -4.02 8.17
CA ALA A 83 0.30 -4.01 6.97
C ALA A 83 -0.71 -5.17 6.94
N THR A 84 -0.43 -6.28 7.61
CA THR A 84 -1.30 -7.46 7.67
C THR A 84 -2.45 -7.31 8.68
N LYS A 85 -2.38 -6.28 9.54
CA LYS A 85 -3.29 -6.03 10.68
C LYS A 85 -3.65 -4.54 10.83
N LEU A 86 -3.80 -3.84 9.71
CA LEU A 86 -4.11 -2.38 9.71
C LEU A 86 -5.36 -2.05 10.53
N ASP A 87 -6.38 -2.91 10.51
CA ASP A 87 -7.63 -2.74 11.24
C ASP A 87 -7.54 -3.02 12.75
N GLU A 88 -6.40 -3.51 13.24
CA GLU A 88 -6.13 -3.75 14.66
C GLU A 88 -5.33 -2.59 15.28
N HIS A 89 -4.69 -1.74 14.46
CA HIS A 89 -3.91 -0.61 14.96
C HIS A 89 -4.84 0.44 15.60
N PRO A 90 -4.62 0.87 16.86
CA PRO A 90 -5.57 1.71 17.59
C PRO A 90 -5.93 3.03 16.88
N GLU A 91 -4.95 3.68 16.26
CA GLU A 91 -5.10 4.97 15.58
C GLU A 91 -5.82 4.84 14.22
N LEU A 92 -5.70 3.68 13.57
CA LEU A 92 -6.32 3.41 12.27
C LEU A 92 -7.74 2.83 12.41
N SER A 93 -7.95 2.01 13.43
CA SER A 93 -9.18 1.24 13.68
C SER A 93 -10.33 2.05 14.27
N THR A 94 -10.13 3.35 14.55
CA THR A 94 -11.21 4.19 15.08
C THR A 94 -12.40 4.25 14.13
N ARG A 95 -13.62 4.27 14.68
CA ARG A 95 -14.86 4.29 13.88
C ARG A 95 -15.00 5.48 12.94
N SER A 96 -14.30 6.58 13.22
CA SER A 96 -14.32 7.81 12.42
C SER A 96 -13.25 7.84 11.31
N THR A 97 -12.15 7.09 11.45
CA THR A 97 -11.06 7.11 10.47
C THR A 97 -11.43 6.22 9.27
N ARG A 98 -11.55 6.81 8.09
CA ARG A 98 -11.72 6.08 6.82
C ARG A 98 -10.84 6.70 5.76
N PHE A 99 -10.28 5.87 4.90
CA PHE A 99 -9.35 6.29 3.86
C PHE A 99 -9.96 6.10 2.48
N ASP A 100 -9.96 7.15 1.66
CA ASP A 100 -10.42 7.08 0.28
C ASP A 100 -9.51 6.17 -0.56
N VAL A 101 -8.20 6.20 -0.28
CA VAL A 101 -7.22 5.31 -0.90
C VAL A 101 -6.18 4.86 0.14
N ILE A 102 -5.95 3.55 0.22
CA ILE A 102 -4.89 2.94 1.02
C ILE A 102 -3.82 2.41 0.05
N LEU A 103 -2.60 2.91 0.13
CA LEU A 103 -1.54 2.76 -0.87
C LEU A 103 -0.37 1.94 -0.30
N PHE A 104 -0.05 0.80 -0.93
CA PHE A 104 1.16 0.03 -0.59
C PHE A 104 2.12 -0.02 -1.78
N HIS A 105 3.23 0.72 -1.70
CA HIS A 105 4.23 0.77 -2.76
C HIS A 105 5.31 -0.29 -2.53
N HIS A 106 5.40 -1.24 -3.46
CA HIS A 106 6.47 -2.23 -3.54
C HIS A 106 6.64 -3.01 -2.22
N PRO A 107 5.55 -3.64 -1.73
CA PRO A 107 5.58 -4.42 -0.49
C PRO A 107 6.69 -5.47 -0.51
N HIS A 108 7.47 -5.53 0.57
CA HIS A 108 8.57 -6.47 0.72
C HIS A 108 8.73 -6.89 2.18
N LEU A 109 9.20 -8.11 2.42
CA LEU A 109 9.24 -8.71 3.75
C LEU A 109 10.54 -8.52 4.54
N GLY A 110 11.43 -7.60 4.12
CA GLY A 110 12.81 -7.54 4.63
C GLY A 110 13.58 -8.82 4.26
N TYR A 111 14.77 -8.70 3.69
CA TYR A 111 15.54 -9.87 3.31
C TYR A 111 16.09 -10.53 4.59
N ASN A 112 15.50 -11.63 5.05
CA ASN A 112 16.16 -12.51 6.00
C ASN A 112 16.84 -13.62 5.20
N ASN A 113 18.13 -13.39 4.96
CA ASN A 113 19.13 -14.37 4.60
C ASN A 113 19.00 -15.54 5.58
N ASN A 114 18.44 -16.66 5.11
CA ASN A 114 18.92 -18.03 5.31
C ASN A 114 17.86 -19.03 4.77
N SER A 115 18.15 -19.67 3.64
CA SER A 115 17.58 -20.96 3.18
C SER A 115 16.19 -21.06 2.52
N SER A 116 15.52 -19.97 2.15
CA SER A 116 14.21 -20.07 1.47
C SER A 116 14.33 -20.33 -0.05
N THR A 117 13.50 -21.25 -0.57
CA THR A 117 13.37 -21.49 -2.02
C THR A 117 12.65 -20.33 -2.70
N SER A 118 12.72 -20.25 -4.04
CA SER A 118 11.94 -19.28 -4.83
C SER A 118 10.43 -19.37 -4.55
N ASP A 119 9.96 -20.57 -4.25
CA ASP A 119 8.57 -20.86 -3.99
C ASP A 119 8.16 -20.36 -2.61
N ASP A 120 8.98 -20.57 -1.58
CA ASP A 120 8.74 -20.02 -0.24
C ASP A 120 8.70 -18.48 -0.28
N HIS A 121 9.64 -17.84 -0.98
CA HIS A 121 9.63 -16.39 -1.17
C HIS A 121 8.32 -15.91 -1.82
N SER A 122 7.86 -16.59 -2.86
CA SER A 122 6.64 -16.21 -3.58
C SER A 122 5.39 -16.44 -2.75
N MET A 123 5.33 -17.55 -2.00
CA MET A 123 4.22 -17.86 -1.08
C MET A 123 4.12 -16.83 0.03
N ARG A 124 5.25 -16.41 0.62
CA ARG A 124 5.28 -15.40 1.67
C ARG A 124 4.76 -14.04 1.17
N HIS A 125 5.20 -13.58 0.01
CA HIS A 125 4.66 -12.34 -0.57
C HIS A 125 3.17 -12.46 -0.95
N SER A 126 2.73 -13.65 -1.39
CA SER A 126 1.31 -13.93 -1.62
C SER A 126 0.50 -13.79 -0.32
N SER A 127 1.01 -14.33 0.79
CA SER A 127 0.42 -14.16 2.12
C SER A 127 0.38 -12.70 2.56
N LEU A 128 1.46 -11.95 2.34
CA LEU A 128 1.53 -10.53 2.69
C LEU A 128 0.42 -9.74 1.97
N LEU A 129 0.30 -9.94 0.66
CA LEU A 129 -0.74 -9.25 -0.12
C LEU A 129 -2.15 -9.68 0.26
N ALA A 130 -2.38 -10.96 0.52
CA ALA A 130 -3.69 -11.46 0.95
C ALA A 130 -4.13 -10.81 2.27
N HIS A 131 -3.26 -10.78 3.27
CA HIS A 131 -3.57 -10.17 4.57
C HIS A 131 -3.64 -8.65 4.51
N TYR A 132 -2.79 -8.01 3.71
CA TYR A 132 -2.88 -6.56 3.46
C TYR A 132 -4.22 -6.17 2.83
N PHE A 133 -4.65 -6.87 1.77
CA PHE A 133 -5.94 -6.62 1.16
C PHE A 133 -7.09 -6.87 2.13
N HIS A 134 -7.00 -7.91 2.96
CA HIS A 134 -8.01 -8.21 3.96
C HIS A 134 -8.14 -7.10 5.02
N SER A 135 -7.03 -6.66 5.60
CA SER A 135 -7.01 -5.63 6.66
C SER A 135 -7.38 -4.26 6.10
N ALA A 136 -6.85 -3.86 4.94
CA ALA A 136 -7.09 -2.57 4.31
C ALA A 136 -8.57 -2.37 3.96
N GLN A 137 -9.26 -3.40 3.46
CA GLN A 137 -10.68 -3.31 3.09
C GLN A 137 -11.58 -2.86 4.26
N LYS A 138 -11.24 -3.22 5.49
CA LYS A 138 -12.02 -2.87 6.70
C LYS A 138 -11.91 -1.38 7.06
N LEU A 139 -10.90 -0.68 6.52
CA LEU A 139 -10.66 0.74 6.74
C LEU A 139 -11.21 1.63 5.61
N LEU A 140 -11.82 1.05 4.58
CA LEU A 140 -12.38 1.79 3.45
C LEU A 140 -13.81 2.31 3.73
N PRO A 141 -14.16 3.49 3.20
CA PRO A 141 -15.56 3.87 3.00
C PRO A 141 -16.16 3.05 1.84
N LYS A 142 -17.49 3.16 1.63
CA LYS A 142 -18.21 2.44 0.56
C LYS A 142 -17.62 2.61 -0.85
N ARG A 143 -16.91 3.72 -1.10
CA ARG A 143 -16.33 4.08 -2.40
C ARG A 143 -14.80 4.21 -2.37
N GLY A 144 -14.16 3.66 -1.33
CA GLY A 144 -12.71 3.68 -1.19
C GLY A 144 -12.02 2.63 -2.05
N TYR A 145 -10.69 2.77 -2.16
CA TYR A 145 -9.85 1.90 -2.94
C TYR A 145 -8.67 1.37 -2.10
N VAL A 146 -8.37 0.08 -2.24
CA VAL A 146 -7.06 -0.49 -1.87
C VAL A 146 -6.14 -0.38 -3.07
N HIS A 147 -4.87 -0.06 -2.85
CA HIS A 147 -3.88 0.09 -3.91
C HIS A 147 -2.61 -0.69 -3.61
N VAL A 148 -2.07 -1.33 -4.65
CA VAL A 148 -0.71 -1.87 -4.60
C VAL A 148 0.06 -1.49 -5.86
N CYS A 149 1.34 -1.13 -5.70
CA CYS A 149 2.26 -0.90 -6.80
C CYS A 149 3.31 -2.02 -6.85
N LEU A 150 3.41 -2.74 -7.98
CA LEU A 150 4.30 -3.91 -8.12
C LEU A 150 5.05 -3.90 -9.46
N CYS A 151 6.27 -4.44 -9.46
CA CYS A 151 6.99 -4.76 -10.69
C CYS A 151 6.34 -5.93 -11.43
N SER A 152 6.38 -5.92 -12.77
CA SER A 152 5.81 -6.97 -13.63
C SER A 152 6.14 -8.41 -13.21
N GLY A 153 7.39 -8.68 -12.83
CA GLY A 153 7.83 -10.00 -12.37
C GLY A 153 7.11 -10.48 -11.10
N ALA A 154 6.86 -9.56 -10.16
CA ALA A 154 6.19 -9.85 -8.88
C ALA A 154 4.70 -10.17 -9.08
N ILE A 155 4.03 -9.53 -10.04
CA ILE A 155 2.60 -9.75 -10.32
C ILE A 155 2.32 -11.23 -10.60
N ARG A 156 3.11 -11.82 -11.51
CA ARG A 156 2.96 -13.22 -11.88
C ARG A 156 3.46 -14.18 -10.79
N SER A 157 4.64 -13.93 -10.22
CA SER A 157 5.23 -14.85 -9.25
C SER A 157 4.45 -14.92 -7.94
N TRP A 158 3.84 -13.80 -7.52
CA TRP A 158 3.04 -13.73 -6.29
C TRP A 158 1.55 -13.95 -6.52
N LYS A 159 1.17 -14.43 -7.72
CA LYS A 159 -0.21 -14.81 -8.07
C LYS A 159 -1.24 -13.72 -7.71
N VAL A 160 -0.91 -12.47 -8.02
CA VAL A 160 -1.66 -11.30 -7.54
C VAL A 160 -3.12 -11.32 -8.01
N GLU A 161 -3.39 -11.73 -9.25
CA GLU A 161 -4.77 -11.84 -9.74
C GLU A 161 -5.60 -12.88 -8.97
N GLU A 162 -5.00 -14.00 -8.58
CA GLU A 162 -5.69 -15.03 -7.77
C GLU A 162 -6.05 -14.47 -6.38
N ILE A 163 -5.15 -13.71 -5.77
CA ILE A 163 -5.38 -13.08 -4.47
C ILE A 163 -6.50 -12.04 -4.58
N ILE A 164 -6.49 -11.19 -5.61
CA ILE A 164 -7.54 -10.18 -5.86
C ILE A 164 -8.91 -10.86 -5.94
N GLN A 165 -9.02 -11.94 -6.71
CA GLN A 165 -10.28 -12.69 -6.84
C GLN A 165 -10.73 -13.28 -5.51
N ARG A 166 -9.84 -13.95 -4.78
CA ARG A 166 -10.16 -14.58 -3.47
C ARG A 166 -10.56 -13.56 -2.41
N GLN A 167 -9.95 -12.38 -2.44
CA GLN A 167 -10.28 -11.28 -1.53
C GLN A 167 -11.55 -10.52 -1.93
N GLN A 168 -12.30 -11.02 -2.93
CA GLN A 168 -13.52 -10.40 -3.44
C GLN A 168 -13.31 -8.94 -3.87
N LEU A 169 -12.12 -8.66 -4.43
CA LEU A 169 -11.72 -7.38 -4.98
C LEU A 169 -11.80 -7.41 -6.50
N GLN A 170 -11.97 -6.24 -7.09
CA GLN A 170 -11.91 -6.05 -8.54
C GLN A 170 -11.13 -4.79 -8.89
N ASN A 171 -10.49 -4.79 -10.06
CA ASN A 171 -9.83 -3.60 -10.57
C ASN A 171 -10.85 -2.47 -10.77
N ALA A 172 -10.52 -1.31 -10.23
CA ALA A 172 -11.26 -0.08 -10.42
C ALA A 172 -11.04 0.53 -11.81
N LEU A 173 -9.94 0.18 -12.47
CA LEU A 173 -9.59 0.58 -13.83
C LEU A 173 -9.69 -0.63 -14.77
N ASP A 174 -9.81 -0.39 -16.07
CA ASP A 174 -9.96 -1.47 -17.07
C ASP A 174 -8.71 -2.37 -17.15
N SER A 175 -7.56 -1.82 -16.79
CA SER A 175 -6.29 -2.56 -16.64
C SER A 175 -5.42 -1.93 -15.55
N PRO A 176 -4.43 -2.67 -14.99
CA PRO A 176 -3.40 -2.09 -14.14
C PRO A 176 -2.69 -0.94 -14.86
N MET A 177 -2.47 0.16 -14.14
CA MET A 177 -1.90 1.37 -14.72
C MET A 177 -0.38 1.39 -14.59
N ALA A 178 0.35 1.64 -15.67
CA ALA A 178 1.80 1.82 -15.58
C ALA A 178 2.18 2.94 -14.60
N ALA A 179 3.17 2.69 -13.74
CA ALA A 179 3.63 3.63 -12.72
C ALA A 179 4.31 4.89 -13.28
N SER A 180 4.57 4.92 -14.59
CA SER A 180 4.99 6.09 -15.34
C SER A 180 3.88 7.13 -15.53
N ARG A 181 2.63 6.77 -15.23
CA ARG A 181 1.45 7.65 -15.29
C ARG A 181 1.15 8.31 -13.94
N PRO A 182 0.43 9.46 -13.93
CA PRO A 182 0.00 10.11 -12.69
C PRO A 182 -0.81 9.19 -11.78
N LEU A 183 -0.36 9.03 -10.54
CA LEU A 183 -0.92 8.10 -9.55
C LEU A 183 -2.45 8.22 -9.38
N LEU A 184 -2.96 9.42 -9.08
CA LEU A 184 -4.36 9.60 -8.65
C LEU A 184 -5.29 10.05 -9.78
N GLU A 185 -4.79 10.63 -10.88
CA GLU A 185 -5.63 11.21 -11.94
C GLU A 185 -6.75 10.28 -12.45
N PRO A 186 -6.51 8.99 -12.75
CA PRO A 186 -7.58 8.11 -13.22
C PRO A 186 -8.69 7.88 -12.18
N LEU A 187 -8.34 7.93 -10.89
CA LEU A 187 -9.32 7.82 -9.81
C LEU A 187 -10.08 9.13 -9.61
N LEU A 188 -9.43 10.28 -9.75
CA LEU A 188 -10.08 11.58 -9.59
C LEU A 188 -11.26 11.74 -10.55
N THR A 189 -11.12 11.33 -11.82
CA THR A 189 -12.24 11.33 -12.77
C THR A 189 -13.42 10.52 -12.25
N ARG A 190 -13.19 9.38 -11.61
CA ARG A 190 -14.25 8.50 -11.05
C ARG A 190 -14.83 9.01 -9.73
N LEU A 191 -14.04 9.75 -8.95
CA LEU A 191 -14.48 10.37 -7.70
C LEU A 191 -15.30 11.65 -7.95
N CYS A 192 -14.95 12.43 -8.97
CA CYS A 192 -15.65 13.67 -9.35
C CYS A 192 -16.93 13.44 -10.16
N THR A 193 -17.00 12.40 -10.99
CA THR A 193 -18.16 12.13 -11.87
C THR A 193 -19.41 11.61 -11.16
N SER A 194 -19.36 11.43 -9.83
CA SER A 194 -20.55 11.08 -9.05
C SER A 194 -21.51 12.23 -8.77
N ASP A 195 -21.08 13.49 -8.90
CA ASP A 195 -21.96 14.63 -8.54
C ASP A 195 -22.29 15.61 -9.67
N HIS A 196 -21.51 15.76 -10.74
CA HIS A 196 -21.98 16.53 -11.91
C HIS A 196 -21.24 16.15 -13.20
N LYS A 197 -22.00 15.96 -14.28
CA LYS A 197 -21.49 16.08 -15.66
C LYS A 197 -21.26 17.56 -15.92
N ASP A 198 -20.02 17.98 -16.14
CA ASP A 198 -19.61 18.77 -17.31
C ASP A 198 -18.14 19.21 -17.22
N ASN A 199 -17.54 19.28 -18.41
CA ASN A 199 -16.22 19.78 -18.82
C ASN A 199 -15.28 20.40 -17.76
N MET A 200 -14.12 19.77 -17.54
CA MET A 200 -12.91 20.47 -17.08
C MET A 200 -11.76 20.25 -18.05
N GLU A 201 -11.32 21.34 -18.65
CA GLU A 201 -10.09 21.48 -19.40
C GLU A 201 -8.90 21.40 -18.44
N GLN A 202 -7.92 20.57 -18.78
CA GLN A 202 -6.75 20.26 -17.96
C GLN A 202 -5.82 21.47 -17.86
N GLN A 203 -5.76 22.10 -16.68
CA GLN A 203 -4.70 23.06 -16.36
C GLN A 203 -3.91 22.57 -15.15
N HIS A 204 -2.66 22.17 -15.42
CA HIS A 204 -1.70 21.79 -14.39
C HIS A 204 -1.00 23.04 -13.82
N PRO A 205 -0.88 23.18 -12.49
CA PRO A 205 -0.05 24.22 -11.90
C PRO A 205 1.43 23.97 -12.22
N LYS A 206 2.13 25.01 -12.69
CA LYS A 206 3.58 24.98 -12.91
C LYS A 206 4.28 25.02 -11.55
N ALA A 207 4.67 23.85 -11.04
CA ALA A 207 5.53 23.78 -9.86
C ALA A 207 6.91 24.37 -10.16
N ASN A 208 7.38 25.27 -9.28
CA ASN A 208 8.75 25.79 -9.33
C ASN A 208 9.75 24.66 -9.03
N GLN A 209 10.30 24.08 -10.10
CA GLN A 209 11.28 22.99 -10.04
C GLN A 209 12.62 23.48 -9.51
N LYS A 210 12.89 23.30 -8.21
CA LYS A 210 14.28 23.17 -7.74
C LYS A 210 14.79 21.79 -8.17
N LYS A 211 15.79 21.78 -9.06
CA LYS A 211 16.46 20.55 -9.52
C LYS A 211 17.16 19.86 -8.35
N VAL A 212 16.54 18.81 -7.81
CA VAL A 212 17.25 17.82 -6.97
C VAL A 212 17.80 16.75 -7.92
N GLY A 213 19.13 16.60 -7.97
CA GLY A 213 19.82 15.71 -8.91
C GLY A 213 19.42 14.23 -8.76
N GLY A 214 19.33 13.53 -9.89
CA GLY A 214 19.07 12.09 -9.97
C GLY A 214 18.24 11.76 -11.22
N SER A 215 18.76 10.89 -12.10
CA SER A 215 18.08 10.47 -13.33
C SER A 215 16.85 9.59 -13.01
N ARG A 216 15.70 10.25 -12.79
CA ARG A 216 14.39 9.72 -12.35
C ARG A 216 13.55 9.09 -13.48
N ARG A 217 14.07 8.11 -14.23
CA ARG A 217 13.34 7.52 -15.38
C ARG A 217 12.54 6.29 -14.93
N GLY A 218 11.21 6.33 -15.06
CA GLY A 218 10.34 5.16 -14.88
C GLY A 218 9.04 5.41 -14.12
N HIS A 219 9.13 5.90 -12.87
CA HIS A 219 7.96 6.15 -12.02
C HIS A 219 7.59 7.64 -11.99
N TRP A 220 6.31 7.98 -12.15
CA TRP A 220 5.83 9.36 -12.23
C TRP A 220 6.14 10.18 -10.97
N LEU A 221 5.91 9.60 -9.78
CA LEU A 221 6.28 10.20 -8.48
C LEU A 221 7.78 10.51 -8.35
N GLY A 222 8.67 9.92 -9.16
CA GLY A 222 10.10 10.26 -9.17
C GLY A 222 10.35 11.74 -9.52
N ARG A 223 9.43 12.38 -10.26
CA ARG A 223 9.46 13.84 -10.52
C ARG A 223 9.31 14.68 -9.25
N TYR A 224 8.72 14.11 -8.21
CA TYR A 224 8.44 14.75 -6.92
C TYR A 224 9.33 14.21 -5.78
N GLY A 225 10.34 13.40 -6.11
CA GLY A 225 11.35 12.94 -5.16
C GLY A 225 11.15 11.53 -4.59
N TYR A 226 10.19 10.76 -5.09
CA TYR A 226 10.04 9.35 -4.69
C TYR A 226 11.27 8.53 -5.07
N ARG A 227 11.75 7.72 -4.13
CA ARG A 227 12.85 6.76 -4.31
C ARG A 227 12.41 5.40 -3.80
N HIS A 228 12.65 4.37 -4.59
CA HIS A 228 12.50 3.00 -4.10
C HIS A 228 13.79 2.59 -3.40
N GLN A 229 13.75 2.47 -2.08
CA GLN A 229 14.89 2.07 -1.24
C GLN A 229 14.51 0.79 -0.48
N PRO A 230 15.00 -0.39 -0.88
CA PRO A 230 14.81 -1.60 -0.07
C PRO A 230 15.54 -1.46 1.27
N THR A 231 15.01 -2.10 2.33
CA THR A 231 15.55 -2.07 3.71
C THR A 231 16.99 -2.56 3.81
N PHE A 232 17.46 -3.36 2.86
CA PHE A 232 18.84 -3.85 2.78
C PHE A 232 19.40 -3.61 1.38
N PRO A 233 20.69 -3.26 1.24
CA PRO A 233 21.33 -3.17 -0.07
C PRO A 233 21.29 -4.54 -0.75
N GLN A 234 20.43 -4.68 -1.75
CA GLN A 234 20.31 -5.88 -2.55
C GLN A 234 21.47 -5.93 -3.55
N VAL A 235 22.07 -7.12 -3.70
CA VAL A 235 23.25 -7.37 -4.55
C VAL A 235 22.93 -7.27 -6.05
N THR A 236 21.67 -7.05 -6.44
CA THR A 236 21.29 -6.97 -7.87
C THR A 236 20.53 -5.69 -8.21
N GLU A 237 20.99 -5.02 -9.26
CA GLU A 237 20.48 -3.78 -9.84
C GLU A 237 19.02 -3.90 -10.37
N PHE A 238 18.51 -5.12 -10.50
CA PHE A 238 17.20 -5.43 -11.10
C PHE A 238 15.99 -5.07 -10.21
N GLN A 239 16.15 -4.99 -8.88
CA GLN A 239 15.04 -4.77 -7.94
C GLN A 239 14.85 -3.29 -7.54
N THR A 240 15.80 -2.41 -7.86
CA THR A 240 15.66 -0.96 -7.72
C THR A 240 15.04 -0.30 -8.96
N ASN A 241 14.96 -1.03 -10.08
CA ASN A 241 14.37 -0.56 -11.31
C ASN A 241 12.84 -0.69 -11.31
N VAL A 242 12.17 0.36 -10.84
CA VAL A 242 10.71 0.48 -10.79
C VAL A 242 10.09 0.98 -12.11
N SER A 243 10.86 0.99 -13.21
CA SER A 243 10.37 1.51 -14.51
C SER A 243 9.30 0.63 -15.15
N SER A 244 9.23 -0.65 -14.78
CA SER A 244 8.21 -1.61 -15.20
C SER A 244 7.21 -1.94 -14.09
N SER A 245 6.90 -0.95 -13.24
CA SER A 245 5.92 -1.08 -12.17
C SER A 245 4.51 -0.71 -12.63
N TYR A 246 3.51 -1.33 -12.02
CA TYR A 246 2.09 -1.13 -12.29
C TYR A 246 1.33 -0.87 -10.99
N HIS A 247 0.43 0.10 -11.04
CA HIS A 247 -0.54 0.41 -10.01
C HIS A 247 -1.82 -0.39 -10.24
N PHE A 248 -2.20 -1.16 -9.23
CA PHE A 248 -3.51 -1.78 -9.12
C PHE A 248 -4.33 -0.94 -8.16
N PHE A 249 -5.49 -0.45 -8.63
CA PHE A 249 -6.49 0.16 -7.78
C PHE A 249 -7.66 -0.81 -7.69
N LEU A 250 -7.98 -1.23 -6.47
CA LEU A 250 -8.90 -2.32 -6.18
C LEU A 250 -10.05 -1.79 -5.34
N ARG A 251 -11.25 -2.29 -5.60
CA ARG A 251 -12.44 -2.00 -4.79
C ARG A 251 -13.17 -3.31 -4.46
N PRO A 252 -13.87 -3.38 -3.31
CA PRO A 252 -14.74 -4.52 -3.02
C PRO A 252 -15.79 -4.73 -4.11
N VAL A 253 -16.09 -5.99 -4.42
CA VAL A 253 -17.19 -6.37 -5.32
C VAL A 253 -18.52 -6.08 -4.62
N THR A 254 -19.37 -5.26 -5.23
CA THR A 254 -20.69 -4.90 -4.69
C THR A 254 -21.64 -6.11 -4.74
N GLY A 255 -22.22 -6.50 -3.60
CA GLY A 255 -23.16 -7.63 -3.49
C GLY A 255 -22.67 -8.78 -2.62
N SER A 256 -21.39 -8.83 -2.28
CA SER A 256 -20.86 -9.77 -1.28
C SER A 256 -21.05 -9.23 0.13
N LYS A 257 -22.27 -9.32 0.68
CA LYS A 257 -22.47 -9.08 2.13
C LYS A 257 -22.21 -10.31 3.00
N ASP A 258 -22.06 -11.49 2.42
CA ASP A 258 -21.97 -12.73 3.20
C ASP A 258 -20.82 -13.64 2.71
N VAL A 259 -19.56 -13.27 2.91
CA VAL A 259 -18.45 -14.27 3.04
C VAL A 259 -17.31 -13.66 3.86
N LEU A 260 -17.56 -13.38 5.13
CA LEU A 260 -16.49 -13.38 6.13
C LEU A 260 -16.91 -14.43 7.15
N CYS A 261 -15.96 -15.29 7.52
CA CYS A 261 -16.13 -16.56 8.25
C CYS A 261 -16.46 -17.78 7.36
N LEU A 262 -15.42 -18.36 6.77
CA LEU A 262 -15.39 -19.83 6.66
C LEU A 262 -15.02 -20.35 8.06
N GLU A 263 -16.03 -20.54 8.90
CA GLU A 263 -15.87 -21.33 10.11
C GLU A 263 -15.70 -22.80 9.71
N SER A 264 -14.55 -23.37 10.04
CA SER A 264 -14.27 -24.79 9.87
C SER A 264 -15.01 -25.58 10.95
N ASN A 265 -16.22 -26.03 10.63
CA ASN A 265 -16.85 -27.13 11.36
C ASN A 265 -16.20 -28.45 10.91
N ALA A 266 -15.31 -29.00 11.73
CA ALA A 266 -14.82 -30.35 11.55
C ALA A 266 -14.96 -31.13 12.86
N GLU A 267 -15.96 -32.02 12.89
CA GLU A 267 -16.12 -33.06 13.90
C GLU A 267 -15.00 -34.11 13.80
N ASP A 268 -14.71 -34.69 14.96
CA ASP A 268 -13.54 -35.49 15.32
C ASP A 268 -13.24 -36.71 14.43
N LYS A 269 -11.98 -36.80 13.97
CA LYS A 269 -11.14 -38.02 13.98
C LYS A 269 -9.67 -37.63 14.15
N GLU A 270 -9.04 -38.09 15.23
CA GLU A 270 -7.59 -38.01 15.47
C GLU A 270 -6.84 -38.87 14.44
N ASP A 271 -6.44 -38.26 13.34
CA ASP A 271 -5.14 -38.47 12.68
C ASP A 271 -5.04 -37.50 11.49
N ASN A 272 -4.07 -36.59 11.54
CA ASN A 272 -3.66 -35.66 10.47
C ASN A 272 -4.59 -34.44 10.20
N LYS A 273 -4.87 -33.62 11.23
CA LYS A 273 -5.59 -32.33 11.06
C LYS A 273 -4.71 -31.30 10.35
N VAL A 274 -5.01 -31.01 9.08
CA VAL A 274 -4.39 -29.89 8.35
C VAL A 274 -5.07 -28.59 8.79
N HIS A 275 -4.28 -27.60 9.21
CA HIS A 275 -4.77 -26.28 9.59
C HIS A 275 -4.65 -25.33 8.39
N ALA A 276 -5.70 -24.60 8.03
CA ALA A 276 -5.68 -23.71 6.86
C ALA A 276 -6.05 -22.27 7.24
N CYS A 277 -5.31 -21.29 6.69
CA CYS A 277 -5.60 -19.88 6.90
C CYS A 277 -6.76 -19.43 6.02
N GLY A 278 -7.85 -18.92 6.62
CA GLY A 278 -9.01 -18.42 5.88
C GLY A 278 -8.76 -17.17 5.02
N ILE A 279 -7.61 -16.50 5.18
CA ILE A 279 -7.25 -15.29 4.43
C ILE A 279 -6.34 -15.61 3.24
N CYS A 280 -5.23 -16.31 3.47
CA CYS A 280 -4.25 -16.61 2.42
C CYS A 280 -4.33 -18.04 1.87
N LEU A 281 -5.14 -18.91 2.48
CA LEU A 281 -5.33 -20.34 2.15
C LEU A 281 -4.05 -21.18 2.26
N GLN A 282 -3.03 -20.71 2.99
CA GLN A 282 -1.89 -21.56 3.33
C GLN A 282 -2.30 -22.66 4.30
N GLU A 283 -1.74 -23.84 4.08
CA GLU A 283 -1.96 -25.03 4.90
C GLU A 283 -0.73 -25.30 5.78
N PHE A 284 -0.99 -25.76 7.00
CA PHE A 284 0.00 -25.99 8.04
C PHE A 284 -0.21 -27.39 8.62
N SER A 285 0.89 -28.12 8.76
CA SER A 285 0.90 -29.48 9.32
C SER A 285 0.77 -29.52 10.84
N THR A 286 0.94 -28.38 11.51
CA THR A 286 0.85 -28.29 12.98
C THR A 286 0.06 -27.06 13.40
N GLU A 287 -0.65 -27.17 14.53
CA GLU A 287 -1.37 -26.03 15.12
C GLU A 287 -0.43 -24.89 15.51
N ARG A 288 0.78 -25.21 15.98
CA ARG A 288 1.79 -24.21 16.34
C ARG A 288 2.16 -23.33 15.14
N ALA A 289 2.51 -23.95 14.01
CA ALA A 289 2.87 -23.20 12.80
C ALA A 289 1.68 -22.37 12.27
N PHE A 290 0.46 -22.90 12.40
CA PHE A 290 -0.76 -22.15 12.07
C PHE A 290 -0.94 -20.91 12.96
N ARG A 291 -0.77 -21.03 14.28
CA ARG A 291 -0.88 -19.91 15.21
C ARG A 291 0.19 -18.85 14.97
N GLU A 292 1.45 -19.27 14.75
CA GLU A 292 2.55 -18.35 14.41
C GLU A 292 2.25 -17.57 13.12
N HIS A 293 1.68 -18.23 12.11
CA HIS A 293 1.22 -17.58 10.90
C HIS A 293 0.09 -16.56 11.15
N GLN A 294 -0.84 -16.84 12.05
CA GLN A 294 -1.89 -15.88 12.43
C GLN A 294 -1.32 -14.66 13.19
N GLU A 295 -0.28 -14.87 13.98
CA GLU A 295 0.39 -13.80 14.74
C GLU A 295 1.26 -12.91 13.84
N THR A 296 2.00 -13.50 12.91
CA THR A 296 2.91 -12.77 12.01
C THR A 296 2.77 -13.28 10.57
N PRO A 297 1.66 -12.94 9.89
CA PRO A 297 1.41 -13.43 8.54
C PRO A 297 2.56 -13.07 7.60
N ALA A 298 2.90 -13.98 6.69
CA ALA A 298 3.98 -13.84 5.70
C ALA A 298 5.43 -13.90 6.24
N LEU A 299 5.64 -13.89 7.55
CA LEU A 299 6.95 -14.20 8.14
C LEU A 299 7.06 -15.71 8.40
N PRO A 300 8.28 -16.27 8.35
CA PRO A 300 8.47 -17.67 8.69
C PRO A 300 8.12 -17.89 10.17
N SER A 301 7.51 -19.04 10.45
CA SER A 301 7.48 -19.65 11.78
C SER A 301 8.89 -19.66 12.38
N LEU A 302 9.09 -19.02 13.52
CA LEU A 302 10.36 -19.00 14.26
C LEU A 302 10.58 -20.30 15.06
#